data_AF-F4N7U6-F1
#
_entry.id   AF-F4N7U6-F1
#
_cell.length_a   1.000
_cell.length_b   1.000
_cell.length_c   1.000
_cell.angle_alpha   90.00
_cell.angle_beta   90.00
_cell.angle_gamma   90.00
#
_symmetry.space_group_name_H-M   'P 1'
#
loop_
_entity.id
_entity.type
_entity.pdbx_description
1 polymer ?
#
loop_
_entity_poly.entity_id
_entity_poly.type
_entity_poly.pdbx_seq_one_letter_code
_entity_poly.pdbx_strand_id
1 'polypeptide(L)'
;MVSVFDIFKIGIGPSSSHTVGPMKAGKLFTDDLIALEHLSAITRVTVDVYGSLSLTGKGHHTDIAIIMGLAGICQILLILMLSQVLSVT
;
A
#
# COMPACT_ATOMS: atom_id res chain seq x y z
N MET A 1 9.86 -9.03 -21.37
CA MET A 1 8.59 -8.92 -22.12
C MET A 1 7.64 -8.10 -21.27
N VAL A 2 7.07 -7.02 -21.81
CA VAL A 2 6.08 -6.19 -21.09
C VAL A 2 4.69 -6.73 -21.42
N SER A 3 3.89 -7.06 -20.40
CA SER A 3 2.53 -7.55 -20.59
C SER A 3 1.54 -6.38 -20.72
N VAL A 4 0.40 -6.60 -21.39
CA VAL A 4 -0.72 -5.63 -21.38
C VAL A 4 -1.21 -5.37 -19.94
N PHE A 5 -1.13 -6.39 -19.08
CA PHE A 5 -1.44 -6.28 -17.65
C PHE A 5 -0.42 -5.44 -16.87
N ASP A 6 0.76 -5.18 -17.43
CA ASP A 6 1.73 -4.28 -16.82
C ASP A 6 1.40 -2.81 -17.03
N ILE A 7 0.74 -2.52 -18.14
CA ILE A 7 0.32 -1.18 -18.58
C ILE A 7 -1.03 -0.82 -17.95
N PHE A 8 -1.99 -1.74 -17.98
CA PHE A 8 -3.33 -1.53 -17.43
C PHE A 8 -3.51 -2.31 -16.14
N LYS A 9 -3.24 -1.63 -15.02
CA LYS A 9 -3.39 -2.19 -13.67
C LYS A 9 -4.59 -1.58 -12.97
N ILE A 10 -5.40 -2.42 -12.35
CA ILE A 10 -6.39 -1.98 -11.37
C ILE A 10 -5.62 -1.49 -10.13
N GLY A 11 -5.92 -0.28 -9.68
CA GLY A 11 -5.25 0.34 -8.54
C GLY A 11 -6.12 1.39 -7.89
N ILE A 12 -5.62 1.96 -6.78
CA ILE A 12 -6.31 3.01 -6.04
C ILE A 12 -5.63 4.37 -6.27
N GLY A 13 -6.45 5.39 -6.55
CA GLY A 13 -5.99 6.77 -6.73
C GLY A 13 -5.65 7.46 -5.40
N PRO A 14 -5.05 8.66 -5.46
CA PRO A 14 -4.92 9.51 -6.64
C PRO A 14 -3.69 9.23 -7.53
N SER A 15 -2.67 8.51 -7.04
CA SER A 15 -1.40 8.35 -7.76
C SER A 15 -0.82 6.94 -7.65
N SER A 16 -0.39 6.35 -8.78
CA SER A 16 0.26 5.05 -8.77
C SER A 16 1.63 5.08 -8.06
N SER A 17 2.41 6.14 -8.23
CA SER A 17 3.75 6.25 -7.64
C SER A 17 3.71 6.67 -6.17
N HIS A 18 2.74 7.47 -5.77
CA HIS A 18 2.67 8.04 -4.42
C HIS A 18 1.61 7.39 -3.52
N THR A 19 0.72 6.56 -4.07
CA THR A 19 -0.29 5.80 -3.31
C THR A 19 -0.04 4.30 -3.45
N VAL A 20 -0.10 3.75 -4.67
CA VAL A 20 0.05 2.30 -4.88
C VAL A 20 1.45 1.79 -4.53
N GLY A 21 2.50 2.52 -4.93
CA GLY A 21 3.88 2.17 -4.62
C GLY A 21 4.15 2.05 -3.11
N PRO A 22 3.91 3.10 -2.32
CA PRO A 22 4.11 3.07 -0.87
C PRO A 22 3.25 2.03 -0.14
N MET A 23 2.00 1.83 -0.55
CA MET A 23 1.14 0.76 0.00
C MET A 23 1.73 -0.62 -0.27
N LYS A 24 2.21 -0.88 -1.49
CA LYS A 24 2.86 -2.14 -1.83
C LYS A 24 4.15 -2.35 -1.03
N ALA A 25 4.95 -1.31 -0.83
CA ALA A 25 6.17 -1.37 -0.03
C ALA A 25 5.88 -1.72 1.43
N GLY A 26 4.87 -1.08 2.05
CA GLY A 26 4.44 -1.40 3.40
C GLY A 26 3.95 -2.85 3.54
N LYS A 27 3.17 -3.34 2.56
CA LYS A 27 2.69 -4.72 2.56
C LYS A 27 3.83 -5.74 2.46
N LEU A 28 4.77 -5.51 1.54
CA LEU A 28 5.95 -6.37 1.38
C LEU A 28 6.77 -6.43 2.67
N PHE A 29 6.99 -5.28 3.32
CA PHE A 29 7.70 -5.24 4.60
C PHE A 29 7.02 -6.09 5.68
N THR A 30 5.69 -5.97 5.84
CA THR A 30 4.95 -6.78 6.80
C THR A 30 4.96 -8.27 6.43
N ASP A 31 4.84 -8.61 5.15
CA ASP A 31 4.89 -10.00 4.68
C ASP A 31 6.26 -10.64 4.94
N ASP A 32 7.35 -9.91 4.74
CA ASP A 32 8.71 -10.35 5.07
C ASP A 32 8.88 -10.59 6.58
N LEU A 33 8.32 -9.71 7.42
CA LEU A 33 8.34 -9.88 8.88
C LEU A 33 7.55 -11.10 9.35
N ILE A 34 6.43 -11.42 8.70
CA ILE A 34 5.64 -12.62 8.98
C ILE A 34 6.43 -13.85 8.56
N ALA A 35 7.04 -13.85 7.38
CA ALA A 35 7.83 -14.97 6.87
C ALA A 35 9.05 -15.28 7.76
N LEU A 36 9.63 -14.27 8.41
CA LEU A 36 10.73 -14.39 9.37
C LEU A 36 10.27 -14.69 10.81
N GLU A 37 8.96 -14.81 11.05
CA GLU A 37 8.37 -14.98 12.39
C GLU A 37 8.76 -13.87 13.39
N HIS A 38 9.06 -12.66 12.89
CA HIS A 38 9.53 -11.54 13.70
C HIS A 38 8.43 -10.56 14.08
N LEU A 39 7.28 -10.61 13.40
CA LEU A 39 6.20 -9.65 13.61
C LEU A 39 5.73 -9.57 15.07
N SER A 40 5.68 -10.69 15.78
CA SER A 40 5.24 -10.76 17.19
C SER A 40 6.17 -10.05 18.18
N ALA A 41 7.44 -9.88 17.83
CA ALA A 41 8.44 -9.21 18.66
C ALA A 41 8.50 -7.69 18.41
N ILE A 42 7.85 -7.18 17.36
CA ILE A 42 7.93 -5.79 16.96
C ILE A 42 6.88 -4.95 17.70
N THR A 43 7.35 -3.98 18.47
CA THR A 43 6.49 -3.07 19.25
C THR A 43 6.37 -1.68 18.62
N ARG A 44 7.24 -1.35 17.66
CA ARG A 44 7.27 -0.05 16.99
C ARG A 44 7.81 -0.16 15.57
N VAL A 45 7.15 0.51 14.64
CA VAL A 45 7.62 0.73 13.27
C VAL A 45 7.79 2.22 13.04
N THR A 46 8.88 2.62 12.40
CA THR A 46 9.12 4.00 11.96
C THR A 46 9.31 3.97 10.46
N VAL A 47 8.64 4.90 9.75
CA VAL A 47 8.76 5.02 8.30
C VAL A 47 9.22 6.42 7.97
N ASP A 48 10.37 6.50 7.32
CA ASP A 48 10.92 7.75 6.81
C ASP A 48 10.68 7.85 5.31
N VAL A 49 10.18 9.01 4.88
CA VAL A 49 9.85 9.28 3.47
C VAL A 49 10.83 10.33 2.94
N TYR A 50 11.40 10.09 1.76
CA TYR A 50 12.47 10.92 1.20
C TYR A 50 12.14 11.47 -0.20
N GLY A 51 12.82 12.54 -0.60
CA GLY A 51 12.79 13.08 -1.96
C GLY A 51 11.42 13.62 -2.40
N SER A 52 11.06 13.39 -3.65
CA SER A 52 9.76 13.82 -4.22
C SER A 52 8.55 13.22 -3.51
N LEU A 53 8.71 12.02 -2.93
CA LEU A 53 7.67 11.31 -2.20
C LEU A 53 7.29 12.03 -0.90
N SER A 54 8.26 12.63 -0.19
CA SER A 54 7.98 13.39 1.03
C SER A 54 7.43 14.79 0.73
N LEU A 55 7.89 15.41 -0.35
CA LEU A 55 7.46 16.75 -0.75
C LEU A 55 5.98 16.81 -1.14
N THR A 56 5.46 15.75 -1.75
CA THR A 56 4.07 15.71 -2.26
C THR A 56 3.18 14.70 -1.54
N GLY A 57 3.71 14.05 -0.49
CA GLY A 57 3.06 12.89 0.14
C GLY A 57 1.68 13.18 0.71
N LYS A 58 1.47 14.36 1.31
CA LYS A 58 0.14 14.76 1.83
C LYS A 58 -0.91 14.91 0.74
N GLY A 59 -0.55 15.48 -0.41
CA GLY A 59 -1.48 15.66 -1.54
C GLY A 59 -1.86 14.36 -2.24
N HIS A 60 -1.07 13.30 -2.04
CA HIS A 60 -1.28 11.98 -2.64
C HIS A 60 -1.67 10.89 -1.65
N HIS A 61 -1.95 11.25 -0.39
CA HIS A 61 -2.28 10.32 0.69
C HIS A 61 -1.23 9.21 0.87
N THR A 62 0.04 9.56 0.70
CA THR A 62 1.17 8.63 0.82
C THR A 62 1.29 8.04 2.23
N ASP A 63 1.01 8.86 3.25
CA ASP A 63 0.95 8.46 4.65
C ASP A 63 -0.12 7.37 4.88
N ILE A 64 -1.35 7.60 4.40
CA ILE A 64 -2.44 6.64 4.50
C ILE A 64 -2.07 5.36 3.73
N ALA A 65 -1.50 5.50 2.54
CA ALA A 65 -1.07 4.36 1.74
C ALA A 65 -0.05 3.47 2.48
N ILE A 66 0.97 4.08 3.10
CA ILE A 66 1.96 3.37 3.92
C ILE A 66 1.29 2.63 5.07
N ILE A 67 0.42 3.31 5.82
CA ILE A 67 -0.27 2.72 6.99
C ILE A 67 -1.11 1.52 6.57
N MET A 68 -1.90 1.66 5.49
CA MET A 68 -2.72 0.58 4.96
C MET A 68 -1.88 -0.61 4.50
N GLY A 69 -0.74 -0.34 3.84
CA GLY A 69 0.23 -1.36 3.47
C GLY A 69 0.75 -2.14 4.67
N LEU A 70 1.22 -1.43 5.69
CA LEU A 70 1.73 -2.02 6.93
C LEU A 70 0.66 -2.83 7.69
N ALA A 71 -0.60 -2.40 7.63
CA ALA A 71 -1.75 -3.13 8.18
C ALA A 71 -2.09 -4.42 7.40
N GLY A 72 -1.32 -4.75 6.35
CA GLY A 72 -1.52 -5.95 5.56
C GLY A 72 -2.47 -5.77 4.37
N ILE A 73 -2.93 -4.55 4.10
CA ILE A 73 -3.88 -4.26 3.02
C ILE A 73 -3.12 -3.96 1.73
N CYS A 74 -3.49 -4.66 0.66
CA CYS A 74 -2.99 -4.36 -0.70
C CYS A 74 -4.09 -3.70 -1.54
N GLN A 75 -3.69 -3.02 -2.62
CA GLN A 75 -4.61 -2.27 -3.50
C GLN A 75 -5.81 -3.11 -3.99
N ILE A 76 -5.60 -4.39 -4.32
CA ILE A 76 -6.65 -5.27 -4.82
C ILE A 76 -7.61 -5.66 -3.69
N LEU A 77 -7.06 -6.01 -2.52
CA LEU A 77 -7.86 -6.35 -1.34
C LEU A 77 -8.76 -5.17 -0.95
N LEU A 78 -8.22 -3.94 -0.95
CA LEU A 78 -8.99 -2.75 -0.62
C LEU A 78 -10.15 -2.52 -1.60
N ILE A 79 -9.91 -2.69 -2.90
CA ILE A 79 -10.96 -2.54 -3.92
C ILE A 79 -12.04 -3.60 -3.75
N LEU A 80 -11.67 -4.84 -3.44
CA LEU A 80 -12.62 -5.91 -3.15
C LEU A 80 -13.44 -5.63 -1.89
N MET A 81 -12.82 -5.11 -0.82
CA MET A 81 -13.55 -4.73 0.40
C MET A 81 -14.57 -3.62 0.13
N LEU A 82 -14.18 -2.61 -0.66
CA LEU A 82 -15.09 -1.51 -1.03
C LEU A 82 -16.24 -1.99 -1.92
N SER A 83 -16.01 -2.94 -2.83
CA SER A 83 -17.09 -3.47 -3.68
C SER A 83 -18.13 -4.26 -2.89
N GLN A 84 -17.74 -4.95 -1.81
CA GLN A 84 -18.69 -5.61 -0.90
C GLN A 84 -19.53 -4.60 -0.12
N VAL A 85 -18.96 -3.47 0.30
CA VAL A 85 -19.69 -2.40 1.01
C VAL A 85 -20.72 -1.72 0.08
N LEU A 86 -20.36 -1.44 -1.17
CA LEU A 86 -21.25 -0.85 -2.17
C LEU A 86 -22.40 -1.77 -2.61
N SER A 87 -22.31 -3.09 -2.39
CA SER A 87 -23.37 -4.03 -2.76
C SER A 87 -24.47 -4.18 -1.68
N VAL A 88 -24.29 -3.56 -0.51
CA VAL A 88 -25.18 -3.69 0.67
C VAL A 88 -25.97 -2.40 0.95
N THR A 89 -25.75 -1.35 0.14
CA THR A 89 -26.52 -0.09 0.13
C THR A 89 -27.37 0.01 -1.13
#